data_AF-A0A9E6JWB7-F1
#
_entry.id   AF-A0A9E6JWB7-F1
#
_cell.length_a   1.000
_cell.length_b   1.000
_cell.length_c   1.000
_cell.angle_alpha   90.00
_cell.angle_beta   90.00
_cell.angle_gamma   90.00
#
_symmetry.space_group_name_H-M   'P 1'
#
loop_
_entity.id
_entity.type
_entity.pdbx_description
1 polymer ?
#
loop_
_entity_poly.entity_id
_entity_poly.type
_entity_poly.pdbx_seq_one_letter_code
_entity_poly.pdbx_strand_id
1 'polypeptide(L)'
;AEIKPGLFHKKGALGAARDGNPAKASSGSQFYIVQGQVFTDQDLDMIAQRSGKTISKEQREVYKTIGGTPHLDGDYTVFGEVYEGLDVVDKIASVKIGRNDRPLIDIKMTVTVIE
;
A
#
# COMPACT_ATOMS: atom_id res chain seq x y z
N ALA A 1 9.94 6.04 -10.22
CA ALA A 1 9.37 6.07 -8.86
C ALA A 1 10.46 6.63 -7.97
N GLU A 2 10.11 7.36 -6.91
CA GLU A 2 11.07 7.84 -5.93
C GLU A 2 11.16 6.80 -4.82
N ILE A 3 12.14 5.90 -4.90
CA ILE A 3 12.29 4.79 -3.96
C ILE A 3 13.28 5.19 -2.86
N LYS A 4 12.78 5.32 -1.63
CA LYS A 4 13.62 5.57 -0.45
C LYS A 4 13.84 4.28 0.34
N PRO A 5 15.10 3.90 0.63
CA PRO A 5 15.38 2.79 1.53
C PRO A 5 14.65 2.97 2.87
N GLY A 6 14.09 1.89 3.39
CA GLY A 6 13.35 1.89 4.66
C GLY A 6 11.88 2.30 4.56
N LEU A 7 11.41 2.84 3.43
CA LEU A 7 9.98 3.02 3.18
C LEU A 7 9.43 1.83 2.38
N PHE A 8 8.34 1.26 2.85
CA PHE A 8 7.73 0.05 2.29
C PHE A 8 6.23 0.03 2.53
N HIS A 9 5.51 -0.80 1.78
CA HIS A 9 4.05 -0.80 1.69
C HIS A 9 3.41 -1.56 2.86
N LYS A 10 3.69 -1.15 4.11
CA LYS A 10 2.97 -1.63 5.29
C LYS A 10 1.53 -1.11 5.30
N LYS A 11 0.62 -1.76 6.01
CA LYS A 11 -0.74 -1.26 6.24
C LYS A 11 -0.69 0.19 6.79
N GLY A 12 -1.50 1.06 6.22
CA GLY A 12 -1.54 2.50 6.49
C GLY A 12 -0.58 3.34 5.64
N ALA A 13 0.35 2.75 4.88
CA ALA A 13 1.23 3.53 4.01
C ALA A 13 0.44 4.22 2.88
N LEU A 14 0.82 5.45 2.54
CA LEU A 14 0.34 6.17 1.36
C LEU A 14 1.33 5.95 0.21
N GLY A 15 0.83 5.33 -0.86
CA GLY A 15 1.61 5.01 -2.05
C GLY A 15 1.14 5.80 -3.27
N ALA A 16 2.08 6.19 -4.14
CA ALA A 16 1.75 6.83 -5.40
C ALA A 16 1.41 5.77 -6.47
N ALA A 17 0.34 5.97 -7.22
CA ALA A 17 -0.01 5.10 -8.33
C ALA A 17 0.97 5.28 -9.51
N ARG A 18 0.90 4.36 -10.49
CA ARG A 18 1.70 4.39 -11.72
C ARG A 18 0.82 3.98 -12.90
N ASP A 19 1.10 4.52 -14.07
CA ASP A 19 0.42 4.22 -15.35
C ASP A 19 1.20 3.21 -16.22
N GLY A 20 2.13 2.46 -15.61
CA GLY A 20 2.92 1.44 -16.32
C GLY A 20 4.06 1.98 -17.19
N ASN A 21 4.37 3.28 -17.12
CA ASN A 21 5.48 3.86 -17.89
C ASN A 21 6.85 3.19 -17.58
N PRO A 22 7.76 3.08 -18.58
CA PRO A 22 9.06 2.42 -18.41
C PRO A 22 9.96 3.06 -17.33
N ALA A 23 9.87 4.38 -17.15
CA ALA A 23 10.63 5.11 -16.14
C ALA A 23 10.11 4.89 -14.70
N LYS A 24 9.02 4.12 -14.56
CA LYS A 24 8.30 3.90 -13.32
C LYS A 24 7.83 5.20 -12.65
N ALA A 25 7.69 6.30 -13.40
CA ALA A 25 7.28 7.60 -12.87
C ALA A 25 5.94 7.49 -12.14
N SER A 26 5.83 8.19 -11.01
CA SER A 26 4.59 8.24 -10.23
C SER A 26 3.53 9.04 -10.97
N SER A 27 2.27 8.67 -10.78
CA SER A 27 1.12 9.47 -11.22
C SER A 27 1.10 10.81 -10.49
N GLY A 28 0.80 11.89 -11.21
CA GLY A 28 0.70 13.24 -10.65
C GLY A 28 -0.59 13.52 -9.88
N SER A 29 -1.57 12.62 -9.93
CA SER A 29 -2.91 12.87 -9.33
C SER A 29 -3.52 11.66 -8.63
N GLN A 30 -2.87 10.51 -8.66
CA GLN A 30 -3.41 9.27 -8.08
C GLN A 30 -2.50 8.72 -7.00
N PHE A 31 -3.09 8.47 -5.82
CA PHE A 31 -2.46 7.79 -4.71
C PHE A 31 -3.43 6.75 -4.13
N TYR A 32 -2.90 5.87 -3.29
CA TYR A 32 -3.67 4.86 -2.57
C TYR A 32 -3.21 4.77 -1.12
N ILE A 33 -4.09 4.27 -0.26
CA ILE A 33 -3.76 3.90 1.13
C ILE A 33 -3.68 2.38 1.19
N VAL A 34 -2.60 1.85 1.72
CA VAL A 34 -2.38 0.42 1.84
C VAL A 34 -3.28 -0.14 2.95
N GLN A 35 -4.29 -0.93 2.59
CA GLN A 35 -4.99 -1.77 3.55
C GLN A 35 -4.26 -3.12 3.71
N GLY A 36 -4.03 -3.81 2.59
CA GLY A 36 -3.17 -4.98 2.53
C GLY A 36 -3.68 -6.18 3.34
N GLN A 37 -2.82 -7.18 3.49
CA GLN A 37 -3.12 -8.37 4.29
C GLN A 37 -1.91 -8.80 5.10
N VAL A 38 -2.13 -9.67 6.08
CA VAL A 38 -1.05 -10.35 6.79
C VAL A 38 -0.52 -11.51 5.96
N PHE A 39 0.77 -11.78 6.07
CA PHE A 39 1.46 -12.83 5.31
C PHE A 39 2.12 -13.83 6.25
N THR A 40 2.29 -15.07 5.81
CA THR A 40 3.15 -16.05 6.47
C THR A 40 4.59 -15.92 5.99
N ASP A 41 5.56 -16.51 6.70
CA ASP A 41 6.96 -16.53 6.22
C ASP A 41 7.08 -17.23 4.85
N GLN A 42 6.28 -18.26 4.60
CA GLN A 42 6.23 -18.96 3.30
C GLN A 42 5.73 -18.05 2.18
N ASP A 43 4.70 -17.24 2.43
CA ASP A 43 4.22 -16.26 1.45
C ASP A 43 5.28 -15.23 1.11
N LEU A 44 5.97 -14.72 2.14
CA LEU A 44 7.03 -13.72 1.98
C LEU A 44 8.25 -14.31 1.25
N ASP A 45 8.57 -15.59 1.46
CA ASP A 45 9.61 -16.29 0.70
C ASP A 45 9.25 -16.40 -0.79
N MET A 46 8.01 -16.77 -1.10
CA MET A 46 7.53 -16.84 -2.48
C MET A 46 7.55 -15.46 -3.16
N ILE A 47 7.16 -14.41 -2.44
CA ILE A 47 7.17 -13.04 -2.96
C ILE A 47 8.61 -12.56 -3.19
N ALA A 48 9.52 -12.82 -2.26
CA ALA A 48 10.94 -12.50 -2.39
C ALA A 48 11.56 -13.19 -3.62
N GLN A 49 11.28 -14.49 -3.81
CA GLN A 49 11.75 -15.24 -4.97
C GLN A 49 11.20 -14.71 -6.29
N ARG A 50 9.90 -14.40 -6.36
CA ARG A 50 9.27 -13.89 -7.60
C ARG A 50 9.73 -12.49 -7.97
N SER A 51 9.93 -11.63 -6.96
CA SER A 51 10.34 -10.24 -7.17
C SER A 51 11.86 -10.07 -7.33
N GLY A 52 12.65 -11.06 -6.93
CA GLY A 52 14.11 -10.95 -6.85
C GLY A 52 14.57 -9.97 -5.75
N LYS A 53 13.69 -9.62 -4.81
CA LYS A 53 13.94 -8.64 -3.75
C LYS A 53 14.04 -9.32 -2.39
N THR A 54 14.98 -8.85 -1.58
CA THR A 54 15.09 -9.27 -0.18
C THR A 54 14.07 -8.51 0.65
N ILE A 55 13.26 -9.24 1.42
CA ILE A 55 12.38 -8.67 2.46
C ILE A 55 13.11 -8.81 3.79
N SER A 56 13.49 -7.68 4.41
CA SER A 56 14.26 -7.64 5.66
C SER A 56 13.49 -8.31 6.81
N LYS A 57 14.20 -8.71 7.87
CA LYS A 57 13.57 -9.31 9.05
C LYS A 57 12.52 -8.37 9.65
N GLU A 58 12.84 -7.08 9.75
CA GLU A 58 11.96 -6.04 10.27
C GLU A 58 10.70 -5.88 9.39
N GLN A 59 10.88 -5.87 8.06
CA GLN A 59 9.75 -5.82 7.13
C GLN A 59 8.85 -7.06 7.27
N ARG A 60 9.45 -8.26 7.43
CA ARG A 60 8.69 -9.50 7.62
C ARG A 60 7.84 -9.45 8.90
N GLU A 61 8.39 -8.99 10.01
CA GLU A 61 7.61 -8.85 11.25
C GLU A 61 6.41 -7.90 11.06
N VAL A 62 6.60 -6.81 10.33
CA VAL A 62 5.50 -5.89 9.99
C VAL A 62 4.44 -6.55 9.11
N TYR A 63 4.85 -7.26 8.06
CA TYR A 63 3.91 -7.96 7.16
C TYR A 63 3.18 -9.14 7.82
N LYS A 64 3.76 -9.75 8.85
CA LYS A 64 3.12 -10.81 9.64
C LYS A 64 2.12 -10.29 10.66
N THR A 65 2.31 -9.05 11.15
CA THR A 65 1.53 -8.49 12.26
C THR A 65 0.44 -7.53 11.79
N ILE A 66 0.83 -6.39 11.23
CA ILE A 66 -0.13 -5.37 10.77
C ILE A 66 -0.50 -5.53 9.30
N GLY A 67 0.30 -6.26 8.53
CA GLY A 67 0.08 -6.55 7.13
C GLY A 67 0.57 -5.46 6.18
N GLY A 68 0.23 -5.60 4.90
CA GLY A 68 0.57 -4.65 3.85
C GLY A 68 0.57 -5.27 2.46
N THR A 69 1.45 -4.77 1.59
CA THR A 69 1.52 -5.14 0.16
C THR A 69 2.98 -5.28 -0.32
N PRO A 70 3.72 -6.32 0.13
CA PRO A 70 5.17 -6.46 -0.11
C PRO A 70 5.57 -6.52 -1.59
N HIS A 71 4.67 -6.97 -2.47
CA HIS A 71 4.97 -7.05 -3.90
C HIS A 71 5.12 -5.67 -4.60
N LEU A 72 4.72 -4.57 -3.94
CA LEU A 72 4.90 -3.21 -4.44
C LEU A 72 6.23 -2.57 -4.00
N ASP A 73 6.91 -3.16 -3.02
CA ASP A 73 8.13 -2.61 -2.45
C ASP A 73 9.24 -2.46 -3.49
N GLY A 74 9.92 -1.32 -3.47
CA GLY A 74 10.98 -1.01 -4.42
C GLY A 74 10.51 -0.75 -5.85
N ASP A 75 9.21 -0.81 -6.13
CA ASP A 75 8.62 -0.47 -7.43
C ASP A 75 7.68 0.74 -7.36
N TYR A 76 7.07 0.99 -6.20
CA TYR A 76 6.13 2.10 -6.01
C TYR A 76 6.64 3.02 -4.89
N THR A 77 6.42 4.32 -5.08
CA THR A 77 6.79 5.36 -4.11
C THR A 77 5.86 5.28 -2.92
N VAL A 78 6.41 5.14 -1.71
CA VAL A 78 5.70 5.42 -0.45
C VAL A 78 6.09 6.83 -0.01
N PHE A 79 5.11 7.70 0.20
CA PHE A 79 5.35 9.13 0.49
C PHE A 79 4.71 9.61 1.80
N GLY A 80 3.94 8.77 2.49
CA GLY A 80 3.33 9.10 3.77
C GLY A 80 2.75 7.87 4.45
N GLU A 81 2.11 8.08 5.58
CA GLU A 81 1.38 7.05 6.32
C GLU A 81 0.19 7.66 7.06
N VAL A 82 -0.83 6.84 7.30
CA VAL A 82 -1.97 7.18 8.15
C VAL A 82 -1.48 7.35 9.59
N TYR A 83 -1.60 8.56 10.11
CA TYR A 83 -1.24 8.88 11.50
C TYR A 83 -2.33 8.43 12.49
N GLU A 84 -3.61 8.69 12.17
CA GLU A 84 -4.78 8.34 12.98
C GLU A 84 -5.91 7.79 12.10
N GLY A 85 -6.78 6.96 12.67
CA GLY A 85 -7.95 6.42 11.97
C GLY A 85 -7.64 5.24 11.04
N LEU A 86 -6.66 4.40 11.37
CA LEU A 86 -6.34 3.21 10.58
C LEU A 86 -7.54 2.24 10.47
N ASP A 87 -8.42 2.20 11.48
CA ASP A 87 -9.66 1.43 11.46
C ASP A 87 -10.68 1.95 10.42
N VAL A 88 -10.61 3.24 10.07
CA VAL A 88 -11.45 3.82 9.01
C VAL A 88 -11.07 3.24 7.65
N VAL A 89 -9.79 2.94 7.42
CA VAL A 89 -9.32 2.26 6.19
C VAL A 89 -9.99 0.89 6.06
N ASP A 90 -10.07 0.12 7.14
CA ASP A 90 -10.74 -1.19 7.15
C ASP A 90 -12.25 -1.07 6.92
N LYS A 91 -12.90 -0.07 7.55
CA LYS A 91 -14.33 0.21 7.33
C LYS A 91 -14.61 0.53 5.86
N ILE A 92 -13.78 1.37 5.23
CA ILE A 92 -13.88 1.70 3.80
C ILE A 92 -13.68 0.45 2.94
N ALA A 93 -12.67 -0.38 3.23
CA ALA A 93 -12.41 -1.60 2.46
C ALA A 93 -13.52 -2.65 2.59
N SER A 94 -14.29 -2.63 3.67
CA SER A 94 -15.35 -3.60 3.95
C SER A 94 -16.73 -3.27 3.35
N VAL A 95 -16.89 -2.12 2.71
CA VAL A 95 -18.18 -1.72 2.13
C VAL A 95 -18.60 -2.63 0.97
N LYS A 96 -19.90 -2.73 0.74
CA LYS A 96 -20.42 -3.47 -0.41
C LYS A 96 -19.96 -2.81 -1.72
N ILE A 97 -19.40 -3.64 -2.60
CA ILE A 97 -18.91 -3.24 -3.92
C ILE A 97 -19.80 -3.78 -5.04
N GLY A 98 -19.79 -3.09 -6.16
CA GLY A 98 -20.40 -3.50 -7.41
C GLY A 98 -19.35 -3.87 -8.45
N ARG A 99 -19.62 -3.55 -9.72
CA ARG A 99 -18.71 -3.82 -10.83
C ARG A 99 -17.39 -3.04 -10.69
N ASN A 100 -16.28 -3.67 -11.06
CA ASN A 100 -14.92 -3.12 -11.02
C ASN A 100 -14.49 -2.64 -9.62
N ASP A 101 -14.91 -3.37 -8.58
CA ASP A 101 -14.59 -3.08 -7.17
C ASP A 101 -15.00 -1.68 -6.70
N ARG A 102 -15.97 -1.05 -7.38
CA ARG A 102 -16.49 0.25 -6.99
C ARG A 102 -17.49 0.11 -5.83
N PRO A 103 -17.40 0.91 -4.75
CA PRO A 103 -18.43 0.96 -3.72
C PRO A 103 -19.84 1.21 -4.29
N LEU A 104 -20.85 0.50 -3.78
CA LEU A 104 -22.26 0.70 -4.19
C LEU A 104 -22.79 2.07 -3.76
N ILE A 105 -22.26 2.61 -2.68
CA ILE A 105 -22.56 3.95 -2.16
C ILE A 105 -21.25 4.73 -2.17
N ASP A 106 -21.26 5.92 -2.78
CA ASP A 106 -20.07 6.75 -2.92
C ASP A 106 -19.51 7.16 -1.55
N ILE A 107 -18.21 6.94 -1.35
CA ILE A 107 -17.46 7.39 -0.18
C ILE A 107 -16.73 8.66 -0.57
N LYS A 108 -17.09 9.78 0.07
CA LYS A 108 -16.50 11.09 -0.20
C LYS A 108 -15.33 11.36 0.75
N MET A 109 -14.32 12.05 0.24
CA MET A 109 -13.17 12.51 1.01
C MET A 109 -13.11 14.04 0.99
N THR A 110 -12.76 14.63 2.13
CA THR A 110 -12.41 16.04 2.23
C THR A 110 -10.92 16.14 2.50
N VAL A 111 -10.24 17.04 1.79
CA VAL A 111 -8.80 17.28 1.94
C VAL A 111 -8.62 18.67 2.53
N THR A 112 -7.82 18.74 3.59
CA THR A 112 -7.45 19.99 4.24
C THR A 112 -5.95 19.97 4.48
N VAL A 113 -5.29 21.07 4.12
CA VAL A 113 -3.87 21.27 4.46
C VAL A 113 -3.84 21.85 5.86
N ILE A 114 -3.10 21.19 6.76
CA ILE A 114 -2.86 21.68 8.11
C ILE A 114 -1.56 22.48 8.06
N GLU A 115 -1.61 23.75 8.49
CA GLU A 115 -0.44 24.63 8.64
C GLU A 115 0.23 24.45 10.01
#